data_AF-A0A086J0K5-F1
#
_entry.id   AF-A0A086J0K5-F1
#
_cell.length_a   1.000
_cell.length_b   1.000
_cell.length_c   1.000
_cell.angle_alpha   90.00
_cell.angle_beta   90.00
_cell.angle_gamma   90.00
#
_symmetry.space_group_name_H-M   'P 1'
#
loop_
_entity.id
_entity.type
_entity.pdbx_description
1 polymer ?
#
loop_
_entity_poly.entity_id
_entity_poly.type
_entity_poly.pdbx_seq_one_letter_code
_entity_poly.pdbx_strand_id
1 'polypeptide(L)'
;MEEYIGACLIIKTNKTTHIGRLHQISPEMNKMVVEVSGNLKEIELSEIDEVEILADDDSEIIQREQEKEKTKPKEETKKLVPVTHVSTEIYSRIIELSDTLFGPSRGEIVYSGARGVLHLFVNIFKFMDKKFVIYTGSGIFSEIAVVLGRISLLYGTEVTIIPSSKTQRIAKELFYYEANNGMVSNKRRDQPIVIIADTDVKEEMVKGAERVIFLGDYKNIEIPNKEVIFFGVPVRDPLEFTGNSILCDVGLSPKVLSKYNIRKYAPKLLQKIGKQ
;
A
#
# COMPACT_ATOMS: atom_id res chain seq x y z
N MET A 1 10.28 -34.50 22.27
CA MET A 1 9.06 -33.70 22.50
C MET A 1 9.06 -32.97 23.84
N GLU A 2 9.83 -33.43 24.84
CA GLU A 2 10.00 -32.71 26.13
C GLU A 2 10.84 -31.43 26.01
N GLU A 3 11.58 -31.25 24.91
CA GLU A 3 12.48 -30.10 24.66
C GLU A 3 11.77 -28.75 24.54
N TYR A 4 10.44 -28.75 24.41
CA TYR A 4 9.63 -27.54 24.27
C TYR A 4 8.83 -27.19 25.53
N ILE A 5 8.94 -28.01 26.60
CA ILE A 5 8.32 -27.70 27.89
C ILE A 5 8.97 -26.44 28.46
N GLY A 6 8.16 -25.43 28.77
CA GLY A 6 8.61 -24.10 29.19
C GLY A 6 8.67 -23.06 28.07
N ALA A 7 8.49 -23.45 26.80
CA ALA A 7 8.45 -22.51 25.69
C ALA A 7 7.16 -21.68 25.70
N CYS A 8 7.27 -20.40 25.35
CA CYS A 8 6.12 -19.53 25.10
C CYS A 8 5.57 -19.84 23.70
N LEU A 9 4.28 -20.18 23.62
CA LEU A 9 3.62 -20.56 22.39
C LEU A 9 2.49 -19.58 22.05
N ILE A 10 2.33 -19.30 20.76
CA ILE A 10 1.07 -18.82 20.19
C ILE A 10 0.38 -20.02 19.55
N ILE A 11 -0.80 -20.36 20.06
CA ILE A 11 -1.58 -21.51 19.63
C ILE A 11 -2.87 -20.98 19.03
N LYS A 12 -3.05 -21.16 17.72
CA LYS A 12 -4.29 -20.80 17.03
C LYS A 12 -5.17 -22.05 16.94
N THR A 13 -6.35 -21.98 17.55
CA THR A 13 -7.40 -22.98 17.36
C THR A 13 -8.47 -22.44 16.42
N ASN A 14 -9.33 -23.34 15.94
CA ASN A 14 -10.47 -23.01 15.09
C ASN A 14 -11.45 -21.97 15.69
N LYS A 15 -11.40 -21.77 17.02
CA LYS A 15 -12.28 -20.86 17.77
C LYS A 15 -11.53 -19.63 18.28
N THR A 16 -10.29 -19.78 18.73
CA THR A 16 -9.58 -18.74 19.49
C THR A 16 -8.06 -18.88 19.41
N THR A 17 -7.35 -17.78 19.63
CA THR A 17 -5.90 -17.81 19.82
C THR A 17 -5.56 -17.81 21.31
N HIS A 18 -4.63 -18.67 21.72
CA HIS A 18 -4.09 -18.76 23.07
C HIS A 18 -2.61 -18.44 23.04
N ILE A 19 -2.16 -17.61 23.98
CA ILE A 19 -0.74 -17.30 24.15
C ILE A 19 -0.38 -17.70 25.57
N GLY A 20 0.60 -18.58 25.71
CA GLY A 20 0.95 -19.12 27.01
C GLY A 20 2.13 -20.06 26.99
N ARG A 21 2.56 -20.48 28.17
CA ARG A 21 3.74 -21.33 28.34
C ARG A 21 3.36 -22.80 28.30
N LEU A 22 4.04 -23.59 27.48
CA LEU A 22 3.79 -25.02 27.38
C LEU A 22 4.23 -25.74 28.66
N HIS A 23 3.31 -26.45 29.33
CA HIS A 23 3.63 -27.24 30.53
C HIS A 23 3.71 -28.73 30.22
N GLN A 24 2.80 -29.24 29.39
CA GLN A 24 2.73 -30.66 29.09
C GLN A 24 2.09 -30.92 27.74
N ILE A 25 2.57 -31.93 27.02
CA ILE A 25 1.88 -32.52 25.88
C ILE A 25 1.60 -33.98 26.23
N SER A 26 0.35 -34.41 26.11
CA SER A 26 -0.09 -35.79 26.35
C SER A 26 -0.71 -36.34 25.06
N PRO A 27 0.10 -36.88 24.13
CA PRO A 27 -0.38 -37.40 22.85
C PRO A 27 -1.41 -38.52 23.00
N GLU A 28 -1.25 -39.38 24.02
CA GLU A 28 -2.17 -40.49 24.32
C GLU A 28 -3.58 -40.01 24.69
N MET A 29 -3.68 -38.80 25.26
CA MET A 29 -4.95 -38.16 25.62
C MET A 29 -5.39 -37.12 24.59
N ASN A 30 -4.65 -36.97 23.47
CA ASN A 30 -4.84 -35.98 22.43
C ASN A 30 -4.92 -34.52 22.96
N LYS A 31 -4.12 -34.19 23.97
CA LYS A 31 -4.20 -32.91 24.70
C LYS A 31 -2.84 -32.25 24.91
N MET A 32 -2.87 -30.93 25.02
CA MET A 32 -1.76 -30.07 25.41
C MET A 32 -2.19 -29.15 26.55
N VAL A 33 -1.34 -28.96 27.55
CA VAL A 33 -1.58 -28.10 28.72
C VAL A 33 -0.68 -26.88 28.65
N VAL A 34 -1.31 -25.70 28.64
CA VAL A 34 -0.63 -24.41 28.48
C VAL A 34 -1.08 -23.47 29.58
N GLU A 35 -0.13 -22.77 30.20
CA GLU A 35 -0.43 -21.73 31.17
C GLU A 35 -0.72 -20.41 30.45
N VAL A 36 -1.98 -20.00 30.49
CA VAL A 36 -2.48 -18.75 29.90
C VAL A 36 -2.90 -17.82 31.03
N SER A 37 -2.20 -16.70 31.18
CA SER A 37 -2.49 -15.68 32.21
C SER A 37 -2.54 -16.25 33.64
N GLY A 38 -1.64 -17.18 33.97
CA GLY A 38 -1.51 -17.80 35.30
C GLY A 38 -2.49 -18.94 35.59
N ASN A 39 -3.32 -19.34 34.61
CA ASN A 39 -4.21 -20.50 34.72
C ASN A 39 -3.79 -21.59 33.72
N LEU A 40 -3.79 -22.85 34.17
CA LEU A 40 -3.56 -23.99 33.30
C LEU A 40 -4.80 -24.23 32.44
N LYS A 41 -4.59 -24.27 31.13
CA LYS A 41 -5.64 -24.54 30.15
C LYS A 41 -5.28 -25.77 29.34
N GLU A 42 -6.22 -26.71 29.27
CA GLU A 42 -6.13 -27.86 28.37
C GLU A 42 -6.66 -27.47 26.98
N ILE A 43 -5.90 -27.81 25.95
CA ILE A 43 -6.24 -27.60 24.54
C ILE A 43 -6.16 -28.96 23.85
N GLU A 44 -7.23 -29.35 23.16
CA GLU A 44 -7.23 -30.56 22.35
C GLU A 44 -6.37 -30.38 21.10
N LEU A 45 -5.47 -31.31 20.83
CA LEU A 45 -4.53 -31.22 19.71
C LEU A 45 -5.25 -31.19 18.35
N SER A 46 -6.43 -31.80 18.26
CA SER A 46 -7.28 -31.79 17.06
C SER A 46 -7.95 -30.46 16.76
N GLU A 47 -8.02 -29.54 17.72
CA GLU A 47 -8.59 -28.20 17.50
C GLU A 47 -7.53 -27.17 17.08
N ILE A 48 -6.25 -27.56 17.05
CA ILE A 48 -5.13 -26.67 16.77
C ILE A 48 -4.89 -26.60 15.25
N ASP A 49 -5.01 -25.40 14.71
CA ASP A 49 -4.73 -25.12 13.30
C ASP A 49 -3.25 -24.75 13.09
N GLU A 50 -2.64 -24.04 14.04
CA GLU A 50 -1.26 -23.56 13.94
C GLU A 50 -0.63 -23.36 15.34
N VAL A 51 0.66 -23.68 15.49
CA VAL A 51 1.45 -23.40 16.69
C VAL A 51 2.75 -22.70 16.29
N GLU A 52 3.02 -21.56 16.90
CA GLU A 52 4.25 -20.79 16.74
C GLU A 52 4.99 -20.73 18.09
N ILE A 53 6.29 -21.02 18.09
CA ILE A 53 7.16 -20.88 19.27
C ILE A 53 7.74 -19.47 19.26
N LEU A 54 7.54 -18.73 20.35
CA LEU A 54 8.12 -17.40 20.53
C LEU A 54 9.58 -17.53 21.00
N ALA A 55 10.46 -16.70 20.45
CA ALA A 55 11.85 -16.61 20.90
C ALA A 55 11.90 -15.95 22.29
N ASP A 56 12.86 -16.36 23.13
CA ASP A 56 12.94 -15.96 24.54
C ASP A 56 13.00 -14.44 24.76
N ASP A 57 13.50 -13.67 23.78
CA ASP A 57 13.61 -12.21 23.83
C ASP A 57 12.25 -11.47 23.74
N ASP A 58 11.17 -12.14 23.32
CA ASP A 58 9.81 -11.57 23.24
C ASP A 58 8.99 -11.79 24.54
N SER A 59 9.55 -12.49 25.53
CA SER A 59 8.89 -12.84 26.80
C SER A 59 8.56 -11.61 27.66
N GLU A 60 9.37 -10.54 27.58
CA GLU A 60 9.17 -9.31 28.35
C GLU A 60 8.00 -8.46 27.84
N ILE A 61 7.57 -8.66 26.59
CA ILE A 61 6.43 -7.96 25.99
C ILE A 61 5.12 -8.43 26.64
N ILE A 62 5.04 -9.71 27.01
CA ILE A 62 3.86 -10.33 27.62
C ILE A 62 3.64 -9.84 29.05
N GLN A 63 4.69 -9.64 29.85
CA GLN A 63 4.55 -9.09 31.21
C GLN A 63 4.05 -7.64 31.21
N ARG A 64 4.44 -6.83 30.21
CA ARG A 64 3.98 -5.43 30.07
C ARG A 64 2.54 -5.30 29.56
N GLU A 65 2.03 -6.30 28.84
CA GLU A 65 0.61 -6.34 28.45
C GLU A 65 -0.29 -6.81 29.60
N GLN A 66 0.17 -7.74 30.45
CA GLN A 66 -0.59 -8.27 31.59
C GLN A 66 -0.80 -7.26 32.74
N GLU A 67 0.15 -6.34 32.99
CA GLU A 67 -0.05 -5.28 33.99
C GLU A 67 -1.01 -4.18 33.53
N LYS A 68 -1.16 -3.96 32.21
CA LYS A 68 -2.10 -2.94 31.67
C LYS A 68 -3.56 -3.38 31.68
N GLU A 69 -3.85 -4.68 31.80
CA GLU A 69 -5.23 -5.19 31.83
C GLU A 69 -5.91 -5.10 33.20
N LYS A 70 -5.18 -4.97 34.32
CA LYS A 70 -5.79 -4.91 35.67
C LYS A 70 -6.29 -3.52 36.09
N THR A 71 -5.92 -2.46 35.38
CA THR A 71 -6.37 -1.09 35.68
C THR A 71 -6.73 -0.33 34.41
N LYS A 72 -7.88 -0.64 33.82
CA LYS A 72 -8.65 0.38 33.12
C LYS A 72 -10.15 0.28 33.47
N PRO A 73 -10.78 1.40 33.86
CA PRO A 73 -12.23 1.49 33.99
C PRO A 73 -12.88 1.19 32.63
N LYS A 74 -14.13 0.72 32.64
CA LYS A 74 -14.96 0.48 31.45
C LYS A 74 -15.00 1.72 30.55
N GLU A 75 -14.03 1.87 29.65
CA GLU A 75 -14.09 2.80 28.53
C GLU A 75 -15.01 2.16 27.50
N GLU A 76 -16.13 2.83 27.25
CA GLU A 76 -16.96 2.59 26.07
C GLU A 76 -16.05 2.51 24.85
N THR A 77 -15.98 1.33 24.23
CA THR A 77 -15.30 1.11 22.95
C THR A 77 -15.93 2.02 21.90
N LYS A 78 -15.40 3.24 21.76
CA LYS A 78 -15.57 4.04 20.55
C LYS A 78 -15.02 3.18 19.42
N LYS A 79 -15.90 2.66 18.56
CA LYS A 79 -15.49 2.03 17.30
C LYS A 79 -14.62 3.03 16.56
N LEU A 80 -13.31 2.79 16.55
CA LEU A 80 -12.37 3.57 15.77
C LEU A 80 -12.80 3.49 14.31
N VAL A 81 -13.23 4.62 13.75
CA VAL A 81 -13.62 4.70 12.34
C VAL A 81 -12.36 4.44 11.51
N PRO A 82 -12.38 3.48 10.57
CA PRO A 82 -11.23 3.20 9.73
C PRO A 82 -10.80 4.43 8.95
N VAL A 83 -9.50 4.68 8.90
CA VAL A 83 -8.87 5.77 8.17
C VAL A 83 -9.06 5.54 6.67
N THR A 84 -9.59 6.52 5.94
CA THR A 84 -9.86 6.42 4.49
C THR A 84 -8.71 6.93 3.62
N HIS A 85 -7.83 7.74 4.19
CA HIS A 85 -6.66 8.32 3.54
C HIS A 85 -5.58 8.66 4.56
N VAL A 86 -4.33 8.77 4.13
CA VAL A 86 -3.17 9.05 4.99
C VAL A 86 -2.37 10.23 4.43
N SER A 87 -1.51 10.88 5.22
CA SER A 87 -0.60 11.89 4.67
C SER A 87 0.50 11.23 3.82
N THR A 88 1.17 12.01 2.96
CA THR A 88 2.30 11.55 2.16
C THR A 88 3.47 11.02 3.03
N GLU A 89 3.68 11.61 4.21
CA GLU A 89 4.69 11.12 5.16
C GLU A 89 4.33 9.75 5.73
N ILE A 90 3.05 9.54 6.10
CA ILE A 90 2.56 8.24 6.56
C ILE A 90 2.61 7.22 5.43
N TYR A 91 2.26 7.62 4.20
CA TYR A 91 2.36 6.77 3.02
C TYR A 91 3.79 6.29 2.81
N SER A 92 4.78 7.16 2.94
CA SER A 92 6.19 6.79 2.81
C SER A 92 6.59 5.72 3.84
N ARG A 93 6.13 5.85 5.10
CA ARG A 93 6.34 4.83 6.15
C ARG A 93 5.63 3.51 5.84
N ILE A 94 4.45 3.56 5.24
CA ILE A 94 3.72 2.37 4.78
C ILE A 94 4.53 1.61 3.74
N ILE A 95 5.10 2.33 2.76
CA ILE A 95 5.96 1.72 1.74
C ILE A 95 7.21 1.11 2.37
N GLU A 96 7.90 1.82 3.27
CA GLU A 96 9.07 1.30 3.97
C GLU A 96 8.73 0.05 4.80
N LEU A 97 7.58 0.04 5.47
CA LEU A 97 7.13 -1.11 6.25
C LEU A 97 6.78 -2.31 5.35
N SER A 98 6.19 -2.06 4.19
CA SER A 98 5.92 -3.10 3.18
C SER A 98 7.23 -3.74 2.72
N ASP A 99 8.22 -2.92 2.36
CA ASP A 99 9.53 -3.33 1.86
C ASP A 99 10.34 -4.15 2.88
N THR A 100 10.13 -3.92 4.17
CA THR A 100 10.95 -4.50 5.24
C THR A 100 10.37 -5.75 5.89
N LEU A 101 9.04 -5.83 6.07
CA LEU A 101 8.48 -6.83 6.98
C LEU A 101 7.30 -7.63 6.43
N PHE A 102 6.45 -7.03 5.59
CA PHE A 102 5.10 -7.57 5.43
C PHE A 102 4.56 -7.58 4.00
N GLY A 103 5.31 -7.16 2.98
CA GLY A 103 4.71 -6.98 1.67
C GLY A 103 5.70 -6.85 0.51
N PRO A 104 5.21 -6.36 -0.64
CA PRO A 104 6.05 -6.11 -1.80
C PRO A 104 7.09 -5.05 -1.50
N SER A 105 8.24 -5.23 -2.13
CA SER A 105 9.30 -4.23 -2.16
C SER A 105 8.83 -2.94 -2.84
N ARG A 106 9.53 -1.84 -2.59
CA ARG A 106 9.23 -0.57 -3.26
C ARG A 106 9.23 -0.72 -4.79
N GLY A 107 10.17 -1.48 -5.34
CA GLY A 107 10.27 -1.71 -6.79
C GLY A 107 9.06 -2.46 -7.35
N GLU A 108 8.56 -3.46 -6.63
CA GLU A 108 7.35 -4.20 -6.99
C GLU A 108 6.10 -3.31 -6.91
N ILE A 109 6.01 -2.44 -5.90
CA ILE A 109 4.92 -1.45 -5.79
C ILE A 109 4.95 -0.48 -6.97
N VAL A 110 6.13 0.05 -7.31
CA VAL A 110 6.31 0.98 -8.44
C VAL A 110 5.87 0.33 -9.75
N TYR A 111 6.35 -0.90 -10.00
CA TYR A 111 6.02 -1.62 -11.23
C TYR A 111 4.54 -2.03 -11.28
N SER A 112 3.97 -2.49 -10.17
CA SER A 112 2.55 -2.87 -10.08
C SER A 112 1.64 -1.66 -10.29
N GLY A 113 1.97 -0.52 -9.65
CA GLY A 113 1.26 0.73 -9.84
C GLY A 113 1.30 1.19 -11.31
N ALA A 114 2.46 1.17 -11.94
CA ALA A 114 2.60 1.53 -13.35
C ALA A 114 1.76 0.62 -14.25
N ARG A 115 1.77 -0.70 -14.02
CA ARG A 115 0.94 -1.66 -14.75
C ARG A 115 -0.56 -1.44 -14.54
N GLY A 116 -0.99 -1.09 -13.33
CA GLY A 116 -2.40 -0.77 -13.05
C GLY A 116 -2.86 0.47 -13.82
N VAL A 117 -2.02 1.51 -13.90
CA VAL A 117 -2.30 2.70 -14.72
C VAL A 117 -2.32 2.36 -16.21
N LEU A 118 -1.36 1.57 -16.70
CA LEU A 118 -1.36 1.11 -18.09
C LEU A 118 -2.65 0.35 -18.44
N HIS A 119 -3.13 -0.50 -17.53
CA HIS A 119 -4.40 -1.21 -17.72
C HIS A 119 -5.59 -0.25 -17.87
N LEU A 120 -5.62 0.85 -17.10
CA LEU A 120 -6.60 1.93 -17.30
C LEU A 120 -6.49 2.51 -18.71
N PHE A 121 -5.28 2.80 -19.16
CA PHE A 121 -5.05 3.49 -20.43
C PHE A 121 -5.44 2.63 -21.64
N VAL A 122 -5.13 1.33 -21.59
CA VAL A 122 -5.45 0.38 -22.65
C VAL A 122 -6.95 0.05 -22.67
N ASN A 123 -7.52 -0.31 -21.51
CA ASN A 123 -8.84 -0.96 -21.49
C ASN A 123 -10.00 -0.03 -21.16
N ILE A 124 -9.76 0.99 -20.32
CA ILE A 124 -10.83 1.86 -19.81
C ILE A 124 -10.83 3.19 -20.56
N PHE A 125 -9.71 3.89 -20.58
CA PHE A 125 -9.59 5.20 -21.19
C PHE A 125 -9.35 5.16 -22.69
N LYS A 126 -8.79 4.05 -23.19
CA LYS A 126 -8.56 3.77 -24.62
C LYS A 126 -7.88 4.91 -25.36
N PHE A 127 -6.79 5.45 -24.80
CA PHE A 127 -6.06 6.56 -25.41
C PHE A 127 -4.60 6.26 -25.74
N MET A 128 -4.20 4.98 -25.82
CA MET A 128 -2.81 4.59 -26.14
C MET A 128 -2.32 5.09 -27.51
N ASP A 129 -3.23 5.50 -28.38
CA ASP A 129 -3.00 6.17 -29.67
C ASP A 129 -2.70 7.69 -29.54
N LYS A 130 -2.89 8.27 -28.34
CA LYS A 130 -2.64 9.69 -28.06
C LYS A 130 -1.22 9.90 -27.52
N LYS A 131 -0.73 11.14 -27.62
CA LYS A 131 0.56 11.56 -27.03
C LYS A 131 0.39 11.99 -25.59
N PHE A 132 1.34 11.62 -24.72
CA PHE A 132 1.30 11.97 -23.29
C PHE A 132 2.47 12.86 -22.90
N VAL A 133 2.24 13.77 -21.96
CA VAL A 133 3.31 14.41 -21.20
C VAL A 133 3.19 14.02 -19.72
N ILE A 134 4.31 13.66 -19.11
CA ILE A 134 4.40 13.26 -17.71
C ILE A 134 5.30 14.25 -16.98
N TYR A 135 4.73 14.97 -16.02
CA TYR A 135 5.47 15.83 -15.11
C TYR A 135 5.79 15.05 -13.83
N THR A 136 7.06 15.02 -13.45
CA THR A 136 7.55 14.20 -12.34
C THR A 136 8.33 15.04 -11.33
N GLY A 137 8.09 14.81 -10.04
CA GLY A 137 8.87 15.36 -8.94
C GLY A 137 9.83 14.33 -8.34
N SER A 138 9.85 14.20 -7.01
CA SER A 138 10.87 13.43 -6.28
C SER A 138 10.36 12.18 -5.56
N GLY A 139 9.05 11.94 -5.54
CA GLY A 139 8.43 10.87 -4.76
C GLY A 139 8.23 9.54 -5.50
N ILE A 140 7.55 8.61 -4.83
CA ILE A 140 7.25 7.28 -5.39
C ILE A 140 6.26 7.35 -6.55
N PHE A 141 5.34 8.31 -6.56
CA PHE A 141 4.39 8.45 -7.66
C PHE A 141 5.11 8.88 -8.95
N SER A 142 6.20 9.63 -8.82
CA SER A 142 7.09 9.98 -9.92
C SER A 142 7.85 8.77 -10.43
N GLU A 143 8.32 7.88 -9.54
CA GLU A 143 8.92 6.59 -9.95
C GLU A 143 7.90 5.75 -10.75
N ILE A 144 6.66 5.66 -10.27
CA ILE A 144 5.56 5.01 -10.98
C ILE A 144 5.34 5.66 -12.36
N ALA A 145 5.33 6.99 -12.42
CA ALA A 145 5.09 7.74 -13.64
C ALA A 145 6.18 7.51 -14.71
N VAL A 146 7.46 7.45 -14.31
CA VAL A 146 8.55 7.16 -15.25
C VAL A 146 8.47 5.72 -15.75
N VAL A 147 8.20 4.76 -14.87
CA VAL A 147 8.01 3.35 -15.27
C VAL A 147 6.79 3.20 -16.18
N LEU A 148 5.70 3.93 -15.91
CA LEU A 148 4.53 4.02 -16.79
C LEU A 148 4.89 4.55 -18.18
N GLY A 149 5.71 5.60 -18.26
CA GLY A 149 6.22 6.12 -19.52
C GLY A 149 7.00 5.05 -20.29
N ARG A 150 7.92 4.34 -19.63
CA ARG A 150 8.71 3.27 -20.23
C ARG A 150 7.85 2.13 -20.78
N ILE A 151 6.88 1.64 -20.01
CA ILE A 151 5.99 0.57 -20.50
C ILE A 151 5.07 1.07 -21.61
N SER A 152 4.67 2.34 -21.62
CA SER A 152 3.84 2.92 -22.69
C SER A 152 4.60 3.03 -24.02
N LEU A 153 5.92 3.24 -24.00
CA LEU A 153 6.74 3.20 -25.22
C LEU A 153 6.67 1.83 -25.92
N LEU A 154 6.57 0.74 -25.16
CA LEU A 154 6.44 -0.61 -25.72
C LEU A 154 5.12 -0.81 -26.47
N TYR A 155 4.11 0.02 -26.21
CA TYR A 155 2.84 0.06 -26.93
C TYR A 155 2.85 1.06 -28.10
N GLY A 156 3.99 1.68 -28.40
CA GLY A 156 4.14 2.67 -29.47
C GLY A 156 3.61 4.07 -29.14
N THR A 157 3.25 4.34 -27.88
CA THR A 157 2.75 5.65 -27.46
C THR A 157 3.89 6.67 -27.36
N GLU A 158 3.71 7.85 -27.95
CA GLU A 158 4.64 8.97 -27.77
C GLU A 158 4.48 9.58 -26.37
N VAL A 159 5.50 9.39 -25.52
CA VAL A 159 5.53 9.92 -24.17
C VAL A 159 6.69 10.92 -24.04
N THR A 160 6.43 12.03 -23.37
CA THR A 160 7.45 13.02 -22.99
C THR A 160 7.50 13.15 -21.49
N ILE A 161 8.66 12.95 -20.87
CA ILE A 161 8.84 13.13 -19.43
C ILE A 161 9.52 14.47 -19.16
N ILE A 162 8.93 15.26 -18.25
CA ILE A 162 9.44 16.55 -17.80
C ILE A 162 9.70 16.47 -16.29
N PRO A 163 10.93 16.18 -15.86
CA PRO A 163 11.26 16.11 -14.44
C PRO A 163 11.50 17.51 -13.85
N SER A 164 10.83 17.82 -12.73
CA SER A 164 11.09 19.00 -11.89
C SER A 164 12.12 18.73 -10.81
N SER A 165 12.39 17.45 -10.51
CA SER A 165 13.45 16.99 -9.59
C SER A 165 14.16 15.76 -10.15
N LYS A 166 15.42 15.55 -9.76
CA LYS A 166 16.24 14.39 -10.16
C LYS A 166 16.85 13.73 -8.93
N THR A 167 16.05 12.95 -8.20
CA THR A 167 16.57 12.04 -7.17
C THR A 167 17.34 10.89 -7.82
N GLN A 168 18.18 10.19 -7.06
CA GLN A 168 18.94 9.05 -7.60
C GLN A 168 18.03 7.96 -8.19
N ARG A 169 16.87 7.71 -7.57
CA ARG A 169 15.89 6.72 -8.05
C ARG A 169 15.24 7.16 -9.36
N ILE A 170 14.80 8.43 -9.44
CA ILE A 170 14.24 9.00 -10.68
C ILE A 170 15.29 9.03 -11.78
N ALA A 171 16.53 9.43 -11.49
CA ALA A 171 17.62 9.44 -12.45
C ALA A 171 17.90 8.04 -13.04
N LYS A 172 17.84 7.00 -12.20
CA LYS A 172 17.95 5.60 -12.65
C LYS A 172 16.82 5.21 -13.61
N GLU A 173 15.58 5.52 -13.28
CA GLU A 173 14.46 5.17 -14.17
C GLU A 173 14.44 6.01 -15.46
N LEU A 174 14.83 7.29 -15.39
CA LEU A 174 15.00 8.15 -16.57
C LEU A 174 16.10 7.64 -17.49
N PHE A 175 17.23 7.17 -16.95
CA PHE A 175 18.29 6.55 -17.74
C PHE A 175 17.76 5.36 -18.54
N TYR A 176 16.99 4.46 -17.91
CA TYR A 176 16.37 3.35 -18.64
C TYR A 176 15.33 3.82 -19.65
N TYR A 177 14.57 4.86 -19.34
CA TYR A 177 13.59 5.43 -20.26
C TYR A 177 14.26 5.99 -21.53
N GLU A 178 15.32 6.80 -21.38
CA GLU A 178 16.10 7.36 -22.49
C GLU A 178 16.80 6.25 -23.30
N ALA A 179 17.33 5.22 -22.64
CA ALA A 179 17.92 4.05 -23.30
C ALA A 179 16.91 3.28 -24.18
N ASN A 180 15.61 3.45 -23.95
CA ASN A 180 14.53 2.88 -24.77
C ASN A 180 13.96 3.91 -25.77
N ASN A 181 14.75 4.92 -26.17
CA ASN A 181 14.36 6.03 -27.05
C ASN A 181 13.25 6.95 -26.48
N GLY A 182 13.07 6.94 -25.16
CA GLY A 182 12.14 7.84 -24.50
C GLY A 182 12.60 9.30 -24.54
N MET A 183 11.65 10.22 -24.72
CA MET A 183 11.95 11.66 -24.77
C MET A 183 11.86 12.32 -23.39
N VAL A 184 13.00 12.80 -22.87
CA VAL A 184 13.06 13.66 -21.69
C VAL A 184 13.25 15.11 -22.14
N SER A 185 12.42 16.02 -21.63
CA SER A 185 12.38 17.43 -22.06
C SER A 185 12.21 18.36 -20.86
N ASN A 186 12.46 19.65 -21.07
CA ASN A 186 12.10 20.71 -20.13
C ASN A 186 10.84 21.48 -20.56
N LYS A 187 10.27 21.16 -21.73
CA LYS A 187 9.11 21.84 -22.32
C LYS A 187 8.10 20.84 -22.85
N ARG A 188 6.81 21.12 -22.60
CA ARG A 188 5.67 20.45 -23.21
C ARG A 188 5.52 20.92 -24.66
N ARG A 189 5.02 20.02 -25.52
CA ARG A 189 4.67 20.30 -26.91
C ARG A 189 3.14 20.25 -27.04
N ASP A 190 2.64 19.47 -27.99
CA ASP A 190 1.24 19.31 -28.37
C ASP A 190 0.55 18.09 -27.72
N GLN A 191 1.04 17.60 -26.58
CA GLN A 191 0.47 16.39 -25.96
C GLN A 191 -0.88 16.67 -25.29
N PRO A 192 -1.99 16.01 -25.71
CA PRO A 192 -3.33 16.27 -25.17
C PRO A 192 -3.58 15.69 -23.77
N ILE A 193 -2.86 14.61 -23.40
CA ILE A 193 -2.99 13.97 -22.09
C ILE A 193 -1.84 14.43 -21.19
N VAL A 194 -2.19 14.97 -20.02
CA VAL A 194 -1.22 15.45 -19.03
C VAL A 194 -1.28 14.56 -17.80
N ILE A 195 -0.13 14.00 -17.42
CA ILE A 195 0.04 13.19 -16.20
C ILE A 195 0.93 13.97 -15.23
N ILE A 196 0.52 14.04 -13.96
CA ILE A 196 1.24 14.80 -12.92
C ILE A 196 1.50 13.88 -11.73
N ALA A 197 2.75 13.84 -11.28
CA ALA A 197 3.19 13.04 -10.14
C ALA A 197 4.21 13.81 -9.28
N ASP A 198 3.98 13.86 -7.96
CA ASP A 198 4.81 14.51 -6.92
C ASP A 198 5.34 15.92 -7.24
N THR A 199 4.61 16.71 -8.02
CA THR A 199 5.05 18.05 -8.39
C THR A 199 3.90 19.03 -8.29
N ASP A 200 4.23 20.28 -7.97
CA ASP A 200 3.25 21.35 -7.96
C ASP A 200 2.70 21.60 -9.36
N VAL A 201 1.37 21.56 -9.46
CA VAL A 201 0.64 21.90 -10.67
C VAL A 201 0.72 23.40 -10.92
N LYS A 202 1.10 23.77 -12.15
CA LYS A 202 1.04 25.13 -12.66
C LYS A 202 0.06 25.21 -13.82
N GLU A 203 -0.55 26.36 -14.05
CA GLU A 203 -1.59 26.54 -15.06
C GLU A 203 -1.10 26.17 -16.46
N GLU A 204 0.14 26.52 -16.81
CA GLU A 204 0.75 26.21 -18.10
C GLU A 204 0.92 24.71 -18.36
N MET A 205 1.01 23.88 -17.30
CA MET A 205 1.17 22.44 -17.45
C MET A 205 -0.10 21.80 -17.99
N VAL A 206 -1.26 22.34 -17.60
CA VAL A 206 -2.58 21.76 -17.87
C VAL A 206 -3.37 22.53 -18.92
N LYS A 207 -2.92 23.73 -19.29
CA LYS A 207 -3.53 24.55 -20.35
C LYS A 207 -3.66 23.75 -21.65
N GLY A 208 -4.87 23.72 -22.21
CA GLY A 208 -5.18 22.99 -23.45
C GLY A 208 -5.08 21.46 -23.35
N ALA A 209 -5.01 20.89 -22.14
CA ALA A 209 -5.12 19.45 -21.97
C ALA A 209 -6.58 18.98 -22.18
N GLU A 210 -6.76 17.86 -22.86
CA GLU A 210 -8.06 17.19 -22.98
C GLU A 210 -8.42 16.41 -21.71
N ARG A 211 -7.38 15.92 -21.01
CA ARG A 211 -7.49 15.12 -19.80
C ARG A 211 -6.27 15.34 -18.90
N VAL A 212 -6.49 15.41 -17.59
CA VAL A 212 -5.43 15.54 -16.59
C VAL A 212 -5.52 14.42 -15.56
N ILE A 213 -4.43 13.66 -15.44
CA ILE A 213 -4.35 12.49 -14.56
C ILE A 213 -3.32 12.75 -13.47
N PHE A 214 -3.78 12.75 -12.23
CA PHE A 214 -2.96 12.84 -11.03
C PHE A 214 -2.57 11.45 -10.55
N LEU A 215 -1.29 11.24 -10.27
CA LEU A 215 -0.79 10.00 -9.67
C LEU A 215 -0.48 10.24 -8.20
N GLY A 216 -1.24 9.57 -7.32
CA GLY A 216 -1.13 9.66 -5.88
C GLY A 216 -1.75 10.93 -5.30
N ASP A 217 -1.10 12.07 -5.51
CA ASP A 217 -1.54 13.36 -4.97
C ASP A 217 -2.20 14.26 -6.03
N TYR A 218 -3.18 15.09 -5.65
CA TYR A 218 -3.96 15.92 -6.56
C TYR A 218 -4.15 17.37 -6.09
N LYS A 219 -4.51 18.24 -7.04
CA LYS A 219 -5.10 19.57 -6.80
C LYS A 219 -6.39 19.72 -7.60
N ASN A 220 -7.39 20.40 -7.02
CA ASN A 220 -8.63 20.70 -7.72
C ASN A 220 -8.39 21.84 -8.73
N ILE A 221 -8.24 21.47 -10.01
CA ILE A 221 -8.10 22.41 -11.13
C ILE A 221 -9.43 22.56 -11.91
N GLU A 222 -9.70 23.73 -12.49
CA GLU A 222 -10.93 23.98 -13.26
C GLU A 222 -10.87 23.40 -14.69
N ILE A 223 -10.69 22.07 -14.80
CA ILE A 223 -10.62 21.36 -16.07
C ILE A 223 -11.62 20.21 -16.09
N PRO A 224 -12.41 20.05 -17.18
CA PRO A 224 -13.26 18.88 -17.36
C PRO A 224 -12.40 17.62 -17.62
N ASN A 225 -12.86 16.45 -17.20
CA ASN A 225 -12.13 15.17 -17.39
C ASN A 225 -10.78 15.12 -16.66
N LYS A 226 -10.81 15.26 -15.33
CA LYS A 226 -9.65 15.01 -14.48
C LYS A 226 -9.84 13.77 -13.63
N GLU A 227 -8.76 13.04 -13.44
CA GLU A 227 -8.73 11.80 -12.68
C GLU A 227 -7.59 11.83 -11.66
N VAL A 228 -7.77 11.16 -10.53
CA VAL A 228 -6.69 10.85 -9.60
C VAL A 228 -6.62 9.35 -9.40
N ILE A 229 -5.41 8.81 -9.46
CA ILE A 229 -5.13 7.39 -9.25
C ILE A 229 -4.29 7.25 -7.99
N PHE A 230 -4.90 6.71 -6.93
CA PHE A 230 -4.23 6.34 -5.68
C PHE A 230 -3.65 4.93 -5.78
N PHE A 231 -2.64 4.63 -4.98
CA PHE A 231 -1.91 3.36 -5.04
C PHE A 231 -1.92 2.67 -3.67
N GLY A 232 -2.73 1.62 -3.52
CA GLY A 232 -2.95 0.87 -2.28
C GLY A 232 -3.78 1.64 -1.25
N VAL A 233 -3.38 2.87 -0.92
CA VAL A 233 -4.06 3.75 0.05
C VAL A 233 -4.11 5.18 -0.50
N PRO A 234 -5.23 5.90 -0.39
CA PRO A 234 -5.28 7.31 -0.76
C PRO A 234 -4.40 8.19 0.12
N VAL A 235 -3.67 9.14 -0.49
CA VAL A 235 -2.86 10.14 0.26
C VAL A 235 -3.60 11.46 0.54
N ARG A 236 -4.83 11.57 0.06
CA ARG A 236 -5.79 12.65 0.31
C ARG A 236 -7.19 12.10 0.31
N ASP A 237 -8.14 12.85 0.88
CA ASP A 237 -9.54 12.42 0.92
C ASP A 237 -10.13 12.35 -0.50
N PRO A 238 -10.48 11.15 -1.00
CA PRO A 238 -11.06 11.01 -2.34
C PRO A 238 -12.40 11.76 -2.52
N LEU A 239 -13.09 12.11 -1.42
CA LEU A 239 -14.37 12.83 -1.43
C LEU A 239 -14.22 14.33 -1.73
N GLU A 240 -13.04 14.90 -1.51
CA GLU A 240 -12.74 16.29 -1.80
C GLU A 240 -12.32 16.50 -3.27
N PHE A 241 -12.00 15.43 -3.99
CA PHE A 241 -11.66 15.51 -5.40
C PHE A 241 -12.92 15.66 -6.25
N THR A 242 -12.92 16.66 -7.13
CA THR A 242 -14.08 16.98 -8.00
C THR A 242 -14.08 16.20 -9.32
N GLY A 243 -13.08 15.34 -9.56
CA GLY A 243 -13.00 14.46 -10.73
C GLY A 243 -13.26 12.99 -10.40
N ASN A 244 -12.73 12.07 -11.21
CA ASN A 244 -12.82 10.64 -10.91
C ASN A 244 -11.64 10.18 -10.04
N SER A 245 -11.94 9.69 -8.84
CA SER A 245 -10.95 9.07 -7.97
C SER A 245 -10.92 7.55 -8.17
N ILE A 246 -9.74 7.00 -8.41
CA ILE A 246 -9.50 5.58 -8.69
C ILE A 246 -8.46 5.07 -7.70
N LEU A 247 -8.69 3.91 -7.11
CA LEU A 247 -7.72 3.17 -6.32
C LEU A 247 -7.15 2.03 -7.16
N CYS A 248 -5.84 2.02 -7.31
CA CYS A 248 -5.07 0.94 -7.88
C CYS A 248 -4.55 0.06 -6.75
N ASP A 249 -4.80 -1.24 -6.81
CA ASP A 249 -4.16 -2.20 -5.92
C ASP A 249 -2.69 -2.37 -6.31
N VAL A 250 -1.80 -2.35 -5.32
CA VAL A 250 -0.35 -2.54 -5.46
C VAL A 250 0.17 -3.67 -4.57
N GLY A 251 -0.73 -4.50 -4.03
CA GLY A 251 -0.37 -5.69 -3.25
C GLY A 251 0.02 -5.40 -1.81
N LEU A 252 -0.42 -4.28 -1.23
CA LEU A 252 -0.14 -3.99 0.19
C LEU A 252 -0.79 -5.06 1.09
N SER A 253 -0.01 -5.59 2.01
CA SER A 253 -0.49 -6.62 2.92
C SER A 253 -1.59 -6.13 3.87
N PRO A 254 -2.61 -6.96 4.17
CA PRO A 254 -3.61 -6.64 5.16
C PRO A 254 -3.04 -6.31 6.55
N LYS A 255 -1.85 -6.85 6.89
CA LYS A 255 -1.16 -6.55 8.16
C LYS A 255 -0.71 -5.08 8.22
N VAL A 256 -0.21 -4.55 7.10
CA VAL A 256 0.18 -3.13 6.98
C VAL A 256 -1.06 -2.24 7.13
N LEU A 257 -2.15 -2.55 6.42
CA LEU A 257 -3.40 -1.80 6.52
C LEU A 257 -3.96 -1.79 7.95
N SER A 258 -3.95 -2.96 8.62
CA SER A 258 -4.40 -3.09 10.00
C SER A 258 -3.55 -2.27 10.98
N LYS A 259 -2.22 -2.22 10.80
CA LYS A 259 -1.32 -1.44 11.68
C LYS A 259 -1.66 0.06 11.71
N TYR A 260 -2.10 0.61 10.58
CA TYR A 260 -2.47 2.03 10.46
C TYR A 260 -3.99 2.26 10.59
N ASN A 261 -4.76 1.24 10.98
CA ASN A 261 -6.23 1.28 11.02
C ASN A 261 -6.87 1.79 9.70
N ILE A 262 -6.29 1.39 8.56
CA ILE A 262 -6.73 1.83 7.23
C ILE A 262 -7.91 0.98 6.77
N ARG A 263 -8.89 1.65 6.16
CA ARG A 263 -10.02 0.99 5.50
C ARG A 263 -9.50 -0.02 4.47
N LYS A 264 -9.90 -1.28 4.62
CA LYS A 264 -9.64 -2.31 3.61
C LYS A 264 -10.59 -2.11 2.44
N TYR A 265 -10.02 -2.00 1.24
CA TYR A 265 -10.77 -2.01 -0.01
C TYR A 265 -10.86 -3.46 -0.52
N ALA A 266 -11.85 -3.74 -1.37
CA ALA A 266 -11.94 -5.05 -1.99
C ALA A 266 -10.71 -5.26 -2.89
N PRO A 267 -10.15 -6.48 -2.99
CA PRO A 267 -8.96 -6.76 -3.80
C PRO A 267 -9.32 -6.74 -5.29
N LYS A 268 -9.50 -5.54 -5.83
CA LYS A 268 -9.73 -5.27 -7.25
C LYS A 268 -8.53 -4.47 -7.73
N LEU A 269 -7.96 -4.88 -8.87
CA LEU A 269 -6.84 -4.18 -9.50
C LEU A 269 -7.12 -2.67 -9.61
N LEU A 270 -8.36 -2.32 -9.98
CA LEU A 270 -8.83 -0.94 -10.13
C LEU A 270 -10.23 -0.81 -9.52
N GLN A 271 -10.41 0.20 -8.66
CA GLN A 271 -11.69 0.49 -8.04
C GLN A 271 -11.97 2.00 -8.07
N LYS A 272 -13.13 2.41 -8.58
CA LYS A 272 -13.59 3.80 -8.40
C LYS A 272 -13.94 4.02 -6.93
N ILE A 273 -13.38 5.08 -6.35
CA ILE A 273 -13.61 5.50 -4.96
C ILE A 273 -14.09 6.96 -4.97
N GLY A 274 -14.91 7.39 -4.02
CA GLY A 274 -15.50 8.75 -4.02
C GLY A 274 -17.03 8.76 -4.20
N LYS A 275 -17.61 9.93 -4.47
CA LYS A 275 -19.07 10.09 -4.61
C LYS A 275 -19.59 9.26 -5.79
N GLN A 276 -20.49 8.33 -5.49
CA GLN A 276 -21.36 7.66 -6.45
C GLN A 276 -22.55 8.55 -6.77
#